data_AF-A0A0Q7W506-F1
#
_entry.id   AF-A0A0Q7W506-F1
#
_cell.length_a   1.000
_cell.length_b   1.000
_cell.length_c   1.000
_cell.angle_alpha   90.00
_cell.angle_beta   90.00
_cell.angle_gamma   90.00
#
_symmetry.space_group_name_H-M   'P 1'
#
loop_
_entity.id
_entity.type
_entity.pdbx_description
1 polymer ?
#
loop_
_entity_poly.entity_id
_entity_poly.type
_entity_poly.pdbx_seq_one_letter_code
_entity_poly.pdbx_strand_id
1 'polypeptide(L)' 'MYVCNCNGIREREVRAAIDAGATRPADVFRHKGCRAQCAKCVCEMRQMIQDNRQALAYAAE' A
#
# COMPACT_ATOMS: atom_id res chain seq x y z
N MET A 1 -8.29 5.73 7.64
CA MET A 1 -8.06 4.62 8.58
C MET A 1 -6.56 4.36 8.75
N TYR A 2 -6.10 3.70 9.83
CA TYR A 2 -4.75 3.12 9.89
C TYR A 2 -4.75 1.75 9.23
N VAL A 3 -3.82 1.55 8.29
CA VAL A 3 -3.56 0.25 7.65
C VAL A 3 -2.49 -0.50 8.45
N CYS A 4 -1.46 0.19 8.93
CA CYS A 4 -0.43 -0.37 9.80
C CYS A 4 -0.41 0.33 11.16
N ASN A 5 -0.83 -0.40 12.20
CA ASN A 5 -0.78 0.14 13.57
C ASN A 5 0.63 0.21 14.14
N CYS A 6 1.51 -0.74 13.79
CA CYS A 6 2.87 -0.79 14.32
C CYS A 6 3.73 0.38 13.84
N ASN A 7 3.62 0.72 12.55
CA ASN A 7 4.37 1.82 11.93
C ASN A 7 3.55 3.11 11.75
N GLY A 8 2.31 3.15 12.25
CA GLY A 8 1.44 4.31 12.10
C GLY A 8 1.12 4.72 10.66
N ILE A 9 1.01 3.76 9.73
CA ILE A 9 0.74 4.05 8.31
C ILE A 9 -0.77 4.14 8.08
N ARG A 10 -1.23 5.29 7.60
CA ARG A 10 -2.63 5.55 7.24
C ARG A 10 -2.92 5.14 5.80
N GLU A 11 -4.17 4.84 5.53
CA GLU A 11 -4.66 4.46 4.20
C GLU A 11 -4.25 5.44 3.09
N ARG A 12 -4.37 6.75 3.34
CA ARG A 12 -3.92 7.80 2.40
C ARG A 12 -2.43 7.74 2.08
N GLU A 13 -1.61 7.27 3.01
CA GLU A 13 -0.17 7.16 2.83
C GLU A 13 0.19 5.88 2.06
N VAL A 14 -0.61 4.82 2.22
CA VAL A 14 -0.52 3.64 1.35
C VAL A 14 -0.90 4.03 -0.08
N ARG A 15 -2.00 4.77 -0.28
CA ARG A 15 -2.39 5.28 -1.61
C ARG A 15 -1.30 6.17 -2.23
N ALA A 16 -0.76 7.12 -1.47
CA ALA A 16 0.34 7.96 -1.96
C ALA A 16 1.57 7.15 -2.39
N ALA A 17 1.91 6.06 -1.67
CA ALA A 17 2.99 5.17 -2.09
C ALA A 17 2.64 4.40 -3.38
N ILE A 18 1.39 4.00 -3.56
CA ILE A 18 0.89 3.35 -4.80
C ILE A 18 0.95 4.32 -5.98
N ASP A 19 0.48 5.55 -5.82
CA ASP A 19 0.57 6.61 -6.82
C ASP A 19 2.04 6.93 -7.18
N ALA A 20 2.95 6.78 -6.21
CA ALA A 20 4.40 6.88 -6.41
C ALA A 20 5.06 5.61 -7.01
N GLY A 21 4.28 4.61 -7.41
CA GLY A 21 4.75 3.40 -8.10
C GLY A 21 4.99 2.18 -7.20
N ALA A 22 4.45 2.12 -5.99
CA ALA A 22 4.51 0.91 -5.16
C ALA A 22 3.70 -0.24 -5.80
N THR A 23 4.37 -1.38 -6.03
CA THR A 23 3.75 -2.58 -6.65
C THR A 23 3.64 -3.76 -5.70
N ARG A 24 4.25 -3.66 -4.51
CA ARG A 24 4.17 -4.66 -3.44
C ARG A 24 4.23 -3.97 -2.06
N PRO A 25 3.72 -4.59 -0.98
CA PRO A 25 3.74 -4.00 0.36
C PRO A 25 5.14 -3.56 0.85
N ALA A 26 6.20 -4.25 0.42
CA ALA A 26 7.58 -3.87 0.72
C ALA A 26 7.94 -2.47 0.16
N ASP A 27 7.37 -2.07 -0.98
CA ASP A 27 7.58 -0.74 -1.56
C ASP A 27 6.90 0.34 -0.71
N VAL A 28 5.75 0.05 -0.11
CA VAL A 28 5.05 0.96 0.80
C VAL A 28 5.90 1.22 2.04
N PHE A 29 6.44 0.16 2.66
CA PHE A 29 7.36 0.31 3.79
C PHE A 29 8.63 1.07 3.42
N ARG A 30 9.22 0.78 2.24
CA ARG A 30 10.38 1.52 1.72
C ARG A 30 10.07 3.00 1.51
N HIS A 31 8.93 3.33 0.91
CA HIS A 31 8.47 4.70 0.70
C HIS A 31 8.28 5.45 2.02
N LYS A 32 7.83 4.77 3.07
CA LYS A 32 7.65 5.34 4.41
C LYS A 32 8.90 5.30 5.29
N GLY A 33 10.02 4.76 4.80
CA GLY A 33 11.28 4.68 5.54
C GLY A 33 11.24 3.74 6.74
N CYS A 34 10.38 2.71 6.72
CA CYS A 34 10.25 1.76 7.83
C CYS A 34 10.32 0.30 7.35
N ARG A 35 10.32 -0.64 8.30
CA ARG A 35 10.25 -2.09 8.03
C ARG A 35 8.98 -2.66 8.64
N ALA A 36 8.48 -3.75 8.07
CA ALA A 36 7.36 -4.46 8.66
C ALA A 36 7.73 -4.98 10.07
N GLN A 37 6.84 -4.80 11.04
CA GLN A 37 7.01 -5.33 12.41
C GLN A 37 6.22 -6.64 12.59
N CYS A 38 4.89 -6.57 12.65
CA CYS A 38 4.03 -7.77 12.82
C CYS A 38 3.46 -8.33 11.51
N ALA A 39 3.68 -7.64 10.38
CA ALA A 39 3.17 -7.97 9.04
C ALA A 39 1.64 -8.13 8.87
N LYS A 40 0.82 -7.88 9.90
CA LYS A 40 -0.66 -8.02 9.79
C LYS A 40 -1.31 -7.14 8.71
N CYS A 41 -0.70 -6.00 8.41
CA CYS A 41 -1.16 -5.05 7.40
C CYS A 41 -0.83 -5.45 5.94
N VAL A 42 -0.01 -6.49 5.73
CA VAL A 42 0.52 -6.84 4.40
C VAL A 42 -0.60 -7.28 3.44
N CYS A 43 -1.59 -8.03 3.93
CA CYS A 43 -2.72 -8.47 3.11
C CYS A 43 -3.58 -7.29 2.65
N GLU A 44 -3.88 -6.36 3.56
CA GLU A 44 -4.65 -5.15 3.24
C GLU A 44 -3.90 -4.25 2.24
N MET A 45 -2.61 -4.00 2.46
CA MET A 45 -1.78 -3.26 1.49
C MET A 45 -1.74 -3.94 0.11
N ARG A 46 -1.67 -5.28 0.08
CA ARG A 46 -1.68 -6.04 -1.18
C ARG A 46 -3.01 -5.86 -1.91
N GLN A 47 -4.14 -5.91 -1.20
CA GLN A 47 -5.45 -5.69 -1.79
C GLN A 47 -5.53 -4.28 -2.39
N MET A 48 -5.14 -3.25 -1.64
CA MET A 48 -5.14 -1.85 -2.14
C MET A 48 -4.31 -1.67 -3.41
N ILE A 49 -3.16 -2.36 -3.51
CA ILE A 49 -2.32 -2.36 -4.72
C ILE A 49 -3.04 -3.04 -5.89
N GLN A 50 -3.69 -4.18 -5.65
CA GLN A 50 -4.42 -4.91 -6.69
C GLN A 50 -5.62 -4.12 -7.19
N ASP A 51 -6.39 -3.53 -6.28
CA ASP A 51 -7.56 -2.69 -6.60
C ASP A 51 -7.15 -1.51 -7.49
N ASN A 52 -6.03 -0.85 -7.17
CA ASN A 52 -5.51 0.25 -8.00
C ASN A 52 -5.13 -0.23 -9.41
N ARG A 53 -4.47 -1.40 -9.52
CA ARG A 53 -4.09 -1.96 -10.83
C ARG A 53 -5.31 -2.35 -11.65
N GLN A 54 -6.34 -2.91 -11.02
CA GLN A 54 -7.61 -3.23 -11.68
C GLN A 54 -8.35 -1.97 -12.14
N ALA A 55 -8.40 -0.93 -11.31
CA ALA A 55 -9.00 0.35 -11.66
C ALA A 55 -8.31 1.01 -12.87
N LEU A 56 -6.97 0.97 -12.91
CA LEU A 56 -6.19 1.48 -14.05
C LEU A 56 -6.40 0.65 -15.33
N ALA A 57 -6.51 -0.68 -15.20
CA ALA A 57 -6.78 -1.55 -16.34
C ALA A 57 -8.17 -1.28 -16.94
N TYR A 58 -9.19 -1.17 -16.10
CA TYR A 58 -10.57 -0.88 -16.55
C TYR A 58 -10.69 0.51 -17.19
N ALA A 59 -9.93 1.51 -16.71
CA ALA A 59 -9.93 2.85 -17.28
C ALA A 59 -9.22 2.96 -18.64
N ALA A 60 -8.47 1.93 -19.04
CA ALA A 60 -7.75 1.90 -20.31
C ALA A 60 -8.53 1.20 -21.44
N GLU A 61 -9.68 0.58 -21.11
CA GLU A 61 -10.64 -0.02 -22.06
C GLU A 61 -11.65 1.03 -22.57
#